data_AF-A0A821GIZ9-F1
#
_entry.id   AF-A0A821GIZ9-F1
#
_cell.length_a   1.000
_cell.length_b   1.000
_cell.length_c   1.000
_cell.angle_alpha   90.00
_cell.angle_beta   90.00
_cell.angle_gamma   90.00
#
_symmetry.space_group_name_H-M   'P 1'
#
loop_
_entity.id
_entity.type
_entity.pdbx_description
1 polymer ?
#
loop_
_entity_poly.entity_id
_entity_poly.type
_entity_poly.pdbx_seq_one_letter_code
_entity_poly.pdbx_strand_id
1 'polypeptide(L)'
;MDLGLGTDYAQDASTREQCKQLMALCLMPVSEVEYQFNRIHTIASPSLDDLFMYLYRQWIDGHIPLSMWNFYDLNHRTNNICEAYNRRFGTRFMKKYPNIWTFIQLIQSENARCEHLIIQLDAGASSSKQSTRRTMFQSRFETLKTRFSSNEISAKMLLDKLGLLIGGHKI
;
A
#
# COMPACT_ATOMS: atom_id res chain seq x y z
N MET A 1 2.24 -24.25 -5.42
CA MET A 1 3.61 -24.03 -5.94
C MET A 1 4.44 -23.67 -4.71
N ASP A 2 5.25 -24.61 -4.23
CA ASP A 2 6.18 -24.34 -3.12
C ASP A 2 7.46 -23.80 -3.75
N LEU A 3 7.84 -22.58 -3.39
CA LEU A 3 8.97 -21.88 -4.01
C LEU A 3 10.30 -22.27 -3.36
N GLY A 4 10.31 -22.97 -2.22
CA GLY A 4 11.55 -23.40 -1.55
C GLY A 4 12.47 -22.26 -1.05
N LEU A 5 12.04 -21.00 -1.14
CA LEU A 5 12.86 -19.80 -0.88
C LEU A 5 13.15 -19.51 0.60
N GLY A 6 12.64 -20.32 1.53
CA GLY A 6 12.73 -20.04 2.96
C GLY A 6 14.17 -20.00 3.48
N THR A 7 15.04 -20.90 2.99
CA THR A 7 16.46 -20.96 3.36
C THR A 7 17.24 -19.80 2.77
N ASP A 8 17.04 -19.51 1.49
CA ASP A 8 17.74 -18.45 0.76
C ASP A 8 17.39 -17.09 1.32
N TYR A 9 16.11 -16.85 1.61
CA TYR A 9 15.67 -15.62 2.26
C TYR A 9 16.26 -15.46 3.67
N ALA A 10 16.46 -16.54 4.42
CA ALA A 10 17.03 -16.46 5.76
C ALA A 10 18.55 -16.16 5.74
N GLN A 11 19.27 -16.76 4.78
CA GLN A 11 20.74 -16.76 4.78
C GLN A 11 21.36 -15.70 3.87
N ASP A 12 20.67 -15.30 2.79
CA ASP A 12 21.19 -14.33 1.83
C ASP A 12 20.61 -12.92 2.03
N ALA A 13 21.50 -11.94 2.23
CA ALA A 13 21.12 -10.53 2.32
C ALA A 13 20.64 -9.98 0.97
N SER A 14 21.23 -10.43 -0.14
CA SER A 14 20.87 -9.96 -1.47
C SER A 14 19.45 -10.37 -1.84
N THR A 15 19.11 -11.65 -1.64
CA THR A 15 17.76 -12.20 -1.82
C THR A 15 16.72 -11.43 -1.00
N ARG A 16 17.00 -11.12 0.27
CA ARG A 16 16.09 -10.31 1.10
C ARG A 16 15.87 -8.91 0.54
N GLU A 17 16.93 -8.28 0.07
CA GLU A 17 16.84 -6.94 -0.49
C GLU A 17 16.03 -6.94 -1.79
N GLN A 18 16.26 -7.91 -2.66
CA GLN A 18 15.50 -8.10 -3.90
C GLN A 18 14.02 -8.35 -3.61
N CYS A 19 13.69 -9.20 -2.64
CA CYS A 19 12.30 -9.39 -2.21
C CYS A 19 11.66 -8.10 -1.67
N LYS A 20 12.41 -7.28 -0.91
CA LYS A 20 11.91 -5.97 -0.43
C LYS A 20 11.70 -5.00 -1.59
N GLN A 21 12.61 -4.95 -2.56
CA GLN A 21 12.47 -4.13 -3.76
C GLN A 21 11.25 -4.57 -4.59
N LEU A 22 11.04 -5.87 -4.77
CA LEU A 22 9.85 -6.40 -5.44
C LEU A 22 8.55 -5.97 -4.75
N MET A 23 8.49 -6.04 -3.42
CA MET A 23 7.35 -5.52 -2.66
C MET A 23 7.20 -3.99 -2.78
N ALA A 24 8.30 -3.26 -2.94
CA ALA A 24 8.31 -1.82 -3.08
C ALA A 24 7.87 -1.30 -4.46
N LEU A 25 7.73 -2.18 -5.47
CA LEU A 25 7.26 -1.79 -6.79
C LEU A 25 5.86 -1.16 -6.78
N CYS A 26 5.00 -1.55 -5.83
CA CYS A 26 3.69 -0.92 -5.68
C CYS A 26 3.77 0.53 -5.18
N LEU A 27 4.94 0.99 -4.74
CA LEU A 27 5.21 2.36 -4.28
C LEU A 27 6.10 3.12 -5.26
N MET A 28 6.29 2.64 -6.49
CA MET A 28 7.04 3.30 -7.56
C MET A 28 6.08 4.00 -8.54
N PRO A 29 6.52 5.06 -9.26
CA PRO A 29 5.77 5.57 -10.39
C PRO A 29 5.45 4.46 -11.39
N VAL A 30 4.21 4.38 -11.88
CA VAL A 30 3.76 3.30 -12.76
C VAL A 30 4.67 3.14 -13.99
N SER A 31 5.17 4.25 -14.55
CA SER A 31 6.09 4.27 -15.69
C SER A 31 7.44 3.60 -15.43
N GLU A 32 7.85 3.48 -14.17
CA GLU A 32 9.15 2.91 -13.77
C GLU A 32 9.06 1.45 -13.35
N VAL A 33 7.85 0.93 -13.08
CA VAL A 33 7.66 -0.38 -12.45
C VAL A 33 8.26 -1.51 -13.28
N GLU A 34 7.93 -1.59 -14.56
CA GLU A 34 8.38 -2.69 -15.43
C GLU A 34 9.90 -2.64 -15.65
N TYR A 35 10.45 -1.45 -15.88
CA TYR A 35 11.89 -1.26 -16.04
C TYR A 35 12.65 -1.69 -14.77
N GLN A 36 12.18 -1.28 -13.60
CA GLN A 36 12.82 -1.68 -12.35
C GLN A 36 12.64 -3.17 -12.05
N PHE A 37 11.49 -3.77 -12.37
CA PHE A 37 11.25 -5.21 -12.23
C PHE A 37 12.29 -6.02 -13.02
N ASN A 38 12.45 -5.70 -14.31
CA ASN A 38 13.42 -6.35 -15.18
C ASN A 38 14.87 -6.13 -14.67
N ARG A 39 15.17 -4.93 -14.18
CA ARG A 39 16.49 -4.65 -13.57
C ARG A 39 16.77 -5.54 -12.37
N ILE A 40 15.82 -5.73 -11.45
CA ILE A 40 16.01 -6.61 -10.30
C ILE A 40 16.20 -8.05 -10.79
N HIS A 41 15.43 -8.50 -11.78
CA HIS A 41 15.55 -9.85 -12.35
C HIS A 41 16.96 -10.13 -12.87
N THR A 42 17.58 -9.17 -13.58
CA THR A 42 18.94 -9.35 -14.14
C THR A 42 20.05 -9.57 -13.10
N ILE A 43 19.84 -9.11 -11.85
CA ILE A 43 20.81 -9.23 -10.76
C ILE A 43 20.39 -10.28 -9.72
N ALA A 44 19.21 -10.90 -9.91
CA ALA A 44 18.65 -11.86 -8.98
C ALA A 44 19.33 -13.23 -9.10
N SER A 45 19.35 -13.96 -7.98
CA SER A 45 19.72 -15.37 -8.01
C SER A 45 18.73 -16.14 -8.88
N PRO A 46 19.18 -17.14 -9.68
CA PRO A 46 18.28 -18.03 -10.41
C PRO A 46 17.24 -18.73 -9.52
N SER A 47 17.53 -18.88 -8.21
CA SER A 47 16.56 -19.44 -7.27
C SER A 47 15.27 -18.61 -7.14
N LEU A 48 15.28 -17.33 -7.53
CA LEU A 48 14.10 -16.47 -7.55
C LEU A 48 13.31 -16.51 -8.87
N ASP A 49 13.77 -17.22 -9.91
CA ASP A 49 13.15 -17.17 -11.24
C ASP A 49 11.66 -17.55 -11.23
N ASP A 50 11.28 -18.54 -10.43
CA ASP A 50 9.86 -18.93 -10.29
C ASP A 50 9.02 -17.81 -9.66
N LEU A 51 9.59 -17.06 -8.70
CA LEU A 51 8.93 -15.89 -8.11
C LEU A 51 8.79 -14.76 -9.14
N PHE A 52 9.84 -14.48 -9.92
CA PHE A 52 9.77 -13.48 -10.99
C PHE A 52 8.73 -13.86 -12.05
N MET A 53 8.73 -15.10 -12.51
CA MET A 53 7.75 -15.59 -13.48
C MET A 53 6.32 -15.46 -12.94
N TYR A 54 6.09 -15.82 -11.68
CA TYR A 54 4.79 -15.64 -11.03
C TYR A 54 4.39 -14.17 -10.98
N LEU A 55 5.27 -13.30 -10.47
CA LEU A 55 4.97 -11.87 -10.32
C LEU A 55 4.73 -11.19 -11.67
N TYR A 56 5.52 -11.54 -12.68
CA TYR A 56 5.34 -11.00 -14.03
C TYR A 56 3.95 -11.34 -14.57
N ARG A 57 3.58 -12.62 -14.58
CA ARG A 57 2.28 -13.09 -15.11
C ARG A 57 1.09 -12.56 -14.32
N GLN A 58 1.24 -12.38 -13.02
CA GLN A 58 0.12 -12.00 -12.15
C GLN A 58 -0.06 -10.49 -12.08
N TRP A 59 1.03 -9.73 -12.01
CA TRP A 59 1.00 -8.31 -11.62
C TRP A 59 1.56 -7.35 -12.66
N ILE A 60 2.48 -7.79 -13.53
CA ILE A 60 3.07 -6.93 -14.57
C ILE A 60 2.29 -7.06 -15.89
N ASP A 61 2.14 -8.28 -16.39
CA ASP A 61 1.44 -8.63 -17.64
C ASP A 61 0.15 -9.41 -17.38
N GLY A 62 -0.42 -9.22 -16.17
CA GLY A 62 -1.64 -9.90 -15.75
C GLY A 62 -2.91 -9.16 -16.18
N HIS A 63 -4.06 -9.78 -15.91
CA HIS A 63 -5.37 -9.16 -16.17
C HIS A 63 -5.67 -7.94 -15.30
N ILE A 64 -4.98 -7.79 -14.16
CA ILE A 64 -5.17 -6.66 -13.24
C ILE A 64 -4.22 -5.53 -13.68
N PRO A 65 -4.75 -4.36 -14.11
CA PRO A 65 -3.90 -3.26 -14.54
C PRO A 65 -2.97 -2.76 -13.44
N LEU A 66 -1.75 -2.32 -13.81
CA LEU A 66 -0.78 -1.76 -12.86
C LEU A 66 -1.35 -0.63 -12.00
N SER A 67 -2.15 0.26 -12.61
CA SER A 67 -2.79 1.38 -11.92
C SER A 67 -3.75 0.96 -10.79
N MET A 68 -4.22 -0.29 -10.77
CA MET A 68 -5.16 -0.78 -9.77
C MET A 68 -4.48 -1.25 -8.48
N TRP A 69 -3.25 -1.74 -8.57
CA TRP A 69 -2.48 -2.23 -7.41
C TRP A 69 -1.33 -1.30 -7.01
N ASN A 70 -1.02 -0.30 -7.83
CA ASN A 70 -0.03 0.72 -7.52
C ASN A 70 -0.60 1.77 -6.53
N PHE A 71 0.19 2.14 -5.53
CA PHE A 71 -0.14 3.08 -4.47
C PHE A 71 0.73 4.34 -4.49
N TYR A 72 1.47 4.61 -5.57
CA TYR A 72 2.37 5.78 -5.63
C TYR A 72 1.62 7.10 -5.45
N ASP A 73 0.49 7.26 -6.15
CA ASP A 73 -0.33 8.48 -6.12
C ASP A 73 -1.53 8.39 -5.17
N LEU A 74 -1.58 7.35 -4.32
CA LEU A 74 -2.67 7.14 -3.39
C LEU A 74 -2.29 7.56 -1.97
N ASN A 75 -3.14 8.39 -1.36
CA ASN A 75 -3.01 8.81 0.04
C ASN A 75 -3.21 7.66 1.05
N HIS A 76 -3.82 6.56 0.62
CA HIS A 76 -4.13 5.41 1.44
C HIS A 76 -3.68 4.12 0.75
N ARG A 77 -2.77 3.40 1.39
CA ARG A 77 -2.18 2.14 0.90
C ARG A 77 -3.04 0.90 1.18
N THR A 78 -4.00 1.02 2.09
CA THR A 78 -4.87 -0.09 2.49
C THR A 78 -6.31 0.37 2.60
N ASN A 79 -7.22 -0.57 2.46
CA ASN A 79 -8.67 -0.40 2.60
C ASN A 79 -9.14 -0.31 4.08
N ASN A 80 -8.23 -0.21 5.06
CA ASN A 80 -8.57 -0.25 6.49
C ASN A 80 -9.65 0.77 6.90
N ILE A 81 -9.71 1.93 6.25
CA ILE A 81 -10.74 2.96 6.52
C ILE A 81 -12.12 2.44 6.09
N CYS A 82 -12.20 1.84 4.90
CA CYS A 82 -13.40 1.21 4.39
C CYS A 82 -13.81 0.01 5.26
N GLU A 83 -12.87 -0.84 5.67
CA GLU A 83 -13.13 -1.95 6.58
C GLU A 83 -13.64 -1.47 7.95
N ALA A 84 -13.04 -0.42 8.49
CA ALA A 84 -13.48 0.18 9.75
C ALA A 84 -14.90 0.76 9.65
N TYR A 85 -15.22 1.42 8.53
CA TYR A 85 -16.56 1.91 8.24
C TYR A 85 -17.55 0.74 8.11
N ASN A 86 -17.26 -0.24 7.27
CA ASN A 86 -18.12 -1.40 7.01
C ASN A 86 -18.40 -2.18 8.28
N ARG A 87 -17.39 -2.38 9.13
CA ARG A 87 -17.55 -3.02 10.43
C ARG A 87 -18.47 -2.22 11.35
N ARG A 88 -18.26 -0.90 11.50
CA ARG A 88 -19.14 -0.05 12.32
C ARG A 88 -20.57 -0.08 11.78
N PHE A 89 -20.73 0.08 10.47
CA PHE A 89 -22.02 0.05 9.80
C PHE A 89 -22.73 -1.29 10.04
N GLY A 90 -22.01 -2.40 9.83
CA GLY A 90 -22.50 -3.76 10.08
C GLY A 90 -22.95 -3.95 11.52
N THR A 91 -22.16 -3.53 12.51
CA THR A 91 -22.55 -3.59 13.93
C THR A 91 -23.83 -2.79 14.21
N ARG A 92 -24.01 -1.63 13.59
CA ARG A 92 -25.23 -0.82 13.76
C ARG A 92 -26.45 -1.40 13.03
N PHE A 93 -26.22 -2.08 11.91
CA PHE A 93 -27.26 -2.70 11.10
C PHE A 93 -27.72 -4.06 11.64
N MET A 94 -26.81 -4.85 12.20
CA MET A 94 -27.08 -6.18 12.77
C MET A 94 -27.92 -6.08 14.06
N LYS A 95 -29.21 -5.78 13.89
CA LYS A 95 -30.26 -5.93 14.90
C LYS A 95 -30.97 -7.27 14.68
N LYS A 96 -31.71 -7.74 15.70
CA LYS A 96 -32.41 -9.04 15.69
C LYS A 96 -33.31 -9.26 14.46
N TYR A 97 -33.91 -8.18 13.91
CA TYR A 97 -34.74 -8.22 12.71
C TYR A 97 -34.52 -6.96 11.84
N PRO A 98 -33.53 -6.95 10.93
CA PRO A 98 -33.31 -5.82 10.04
C PRO A 98 -34.40 -5.80 8.96
N ASN A 99 -34.95 -4.61 8.68
CA ASN A 99 -35.85 -4.37 7.56
C ASN A 99 -35.42 -3.14 6.75
N ILE A 100 -36.02 -2.95 5.58
CA ILE A 100 -35.66 -1.86 4.67
C ILE A 100 -35.78 -0.47 5.32
N TRP A 101 -36.77 -0.25 6.19
CA TRP A 101 -36.93 1.01 6.91
C TRP A 101 -35.80 1.25 7.90
N THR A 102 -35.41 0.22 8.66
CA THR A 102 -34.25 0.32 9.58
C THR A 102 -32.94 0.56 8.82
N PHE A 103 -32.81 0.05 7.60
CA PHE A 103 -31.66 0.31 6.74
C PHE A 103 -31.63 1.76 6.27
N ILE A 104 -32.75 2.28 5.76
CA ILE A 104 -32.88 3.68 5.33
C ILE A 104 -32.58 4.64 6.48
N GLN A 105 -33.17 4.41 7.65
CA GLN A 105 -32.91 5.22 8.86
C GLN A 105 -31.43 5.16 9.27
N LEU A 106 -30.79 3.99 9.16
CA LEU A 106 -29.37 3.86 9.46
C LEU A 106 -28.52 4.69 8.50
N ILE A 107 -28.78 4.62 7.20
CA ILE A 107 -28.07 5.42 6.19
C ILE A 107 -28.23 6.91 6.47
N GLN A 108 -29.45 7.39 6.71
CA GLN A 108 -29.72 8.78 7.05
C GLN A 108 -28.92 9.21 8.29
N SER A 109 -28.89 8.36 9.32
CA SER A 109 -28.13 8.66 10.54
C SER A 109 -26.60 8.67 10.33
N GLU A 110 -26.07 7.82 9.43
CA GLU A 110 -24.65 7.84 9.07
C GLU A 110 -24.30 9.07 8.25
N ASN A 111 -25.19 9.49 7.32
CA ASN A 111 -25.02 10.73 6.57
C ASN A 111 -24.96 11.95 7.49
N ALA A 112 -25.95 12.09 8.38
CA ALA A 112 -25.99 13.19 9.35
C ALA A 112 -24.74 13.19 10.26
N ARG A 113 -24.24 12.01 10.66
CA ARG A 113 -22.99 11.88 11.43
C ARG A 113 -21.77 12.33 10.63
N CYS A 114 -21.70 12.02 9.35
CA CYS A 114 -20.62 12.47 8.46
C CYS A 114 -20.65 13.98 8.25
N GLU A 115 -21.83 14.56 7.97
CA GLU A 115 -22.01 16.01 7.85
C GLU A 115 -21.58 16.74 9.12
N HIS A 116 -22.00 16.24 10.29
CA HIS A 116 -21.59 16.84 11.56
C HIS A 116 -20.08 16.77 11.77
N LEU A 117 -19.43 15.67 11.39
CA LEU A 117 -17.98 15.54 11.47
C LEU A 117 -17.27 16.54 10.54
N ILE A 118 -17.78 16.75 9.32
CA ILE A 118 -17.23 17.74 8.38
C ILE A 118 -17.33 19.14 8.98
N ILE A 119 -18.51 19.53 9.49
CA ILE A 119 -18.72 20.83 10.14
C ILE A 119 -17.77 21.03 11.32
N GLN A 120 -17.56 20.00 12.15
CA GLN A 120 -16.60 20.07 13.26
C GLN A 120 -15.17 20.29 12.77
N LEU A 121 -14.74 19.56 11.73
CA LEU A 121 -13.40 19.70 11.15
C LEU A 121 -13.21 21.09 10.53
N ASP A 122 -14.22 21.60 9.82
CA ASP A 122 -14.20 22.96 9.23
C ASP A 122 -14.16 24.04 10.31
N ALA A 123 -14.78 23.80 11.46
CA ALA A 123 -14.70 24.66 12.64
C ALA A 123 -13.37 24.52 13.42
N GLY A 124 -12.41 23.72 12.94
CA GLY A 124 -11.09 23.56 13.53
C GLY A 124 -10.98 22.45 14.59
N ALA A 125 -11.97 21.57 14.71
CA ALA A 125 -11.84 20.39 15.57
C ALA A 125 -10.72 19.47 15.06
N SER A 126 -9.98 18.85 15.98
CA SER A 126 -8.91 17.92 15.62
C SER A 126 -9.47 16.56 15.20
N SER A 127 -8.98 16.01 14.08
CA SER A 127 -9.24 14.63 13.70
C SER A 127 -8.60 13.63 14.68
N SER A 128 -9.05 12.37 14.66
CA SER A 128 -8.40 11.32 15.45
C SER A 128 -6.91 11.22 15.12
N LYS A 129 -6.08 11.05 16.15
CA LYS A 129 -4.63 10.97 15.98
C LYS A 129 -4.28 9.70 15.20
N GLN A 130 -3.59 9.87 14.08
CA GLN A 130 -2.99 8.73 13.37
C GLN A 130 -1.81 8.18 14.18
N SER A 131 -1.59 6.87 14.09
CA SER A 131 -0.43 6.24 14.73
C SER A 131 0.88 6.88 14.22
N THR A 132 1.79 7.19 15.15
CA THR A 132 3.12 7.73 14.86
C THR A 132 3.85 6.94 13.78
N ARG A 133 3.73 5.60 13.79
CA ARG A 133 4.38 4.74 12.79
C ARG A 133 3.87 5.01 11.38
N ARG A 134 2.55 5.19 11.22
CA ARG A 134 1.92 5.48 9.93
C ARG A 134 2.34 6.86 9.42
N THR A 135 2.32 7.85 10.31
CA THR A 135 2.71 9.23 9.99
C THR A 135 4.19 9.31 9.59
N MET A 136 5.08 8.63 10.32
CA MET A 136 6.51 8.57 10.00
C MET A 136 6.77 7.89 8.66
N PHE A 137 6.08 6.79 8.37
CA PHE A 137 6.18 6.17 7.05
C PHE A 137 5.74 7.15 5.96
N GLN A 138 4.56 7.77 6.10
CA GLN A 138 4.02 8.67 5.08
C GLN A 138 4.95 9.85 4.85
N SER A 139 5.44 10.48 5.92
CA SER A 139 6.39 11.59 5.83
C SER A 139 7.67 11.18 5.08
N ARG A 140 8.25 10.02 5.39
CA ARG A 140 9.43 9.53 4.66
C ARG A 140 9.12 9.23 3.19
N PHE A 141 7.97 8.63 2.92
CA PHE A 141 7.53 8.32 1.57
C PHE A 141 7.34 9.59 0.74
N GLU A 142 6.66 10.60 1.26
CA GLU A 142 6.49 11.90 0.58
C GLU A 142 7.81 12.63 0.35
N THR A 143 8.74 12.54 1.30
CA THR A 143 10.10 13.07 1.10
C THR A 143 10.78 12.38 -0.08
N LEU A 144 10.70 11.05 -0.18
CA LEU A 144 11.27 10.32 -1.32
C LEU A 144 10.60 10.69 -2.65
N LYS A 145 9.27 10.81 -2.66
CA LYS A 145 8.51 11.27 -3.84
C LYS A 145 8.98 12.65 -4.28
N THR A 146 9.06 13.60 -3.35
CA THR A 146 9.49 14.98 -3.64
C THR A 146 10.88 15.00 -4.25
N ARG A 147 11.83 14.28 -3.66
CA ARG A 147 13.21 14.21 -4.18
C ARG A 147 13.30 13.56 -5.57
N PHE A 148 12.46 12.56 -5.83
CA PHE A 148 12.37 11.95 -7.15
C PHE A 148 11.79 12.94 -8.17
N SER A 149 10.68 13.60 -7.85
CA SER A 149 10.06 14.62 -8.72
C SER A 149 10.99 15.81 -9.01
N SER A 150 11.85 16.17 -8.05
CA SER A 150 12.90 17.20 -8.21
C SER A 150 14.14 16.70 -8.96
N ASN A 151 14.15 15.47 -9.48
CA ASN A 151 15.29 14.82 -10.13
C ASN A 151 16.56 14.73 -9.26
N GLU A 152 16.45 14.76 -7.93
CA GLU A 152 17.59 14.62 -7.02
C GLU A 152 18.04 13.15 -6.86
N ILE A 153 17.13 12.20 -7.10
CA ILE A 153 17.39 10.77 -6.98
C ILE A 153 16.88 10.06 -8.24
N SER A 154 17.61 9.02 -8.66
CA SER A 154 17.19 8.17 -9.78
C SER A 154 16.10 7.19 -9.35
N ALA A 155 15.38 6.62 -10.33
CA ALA A 155 14.35 5.60 -10.06
C ALA A 155 14.92 4.35 -9.34
N LYS A 156 16.17 3.97 -9.64
CA LYS A 156 16.88 2.92 -8.91
C LYS A 156 17.07 3.31 -7.43
N MET A 157 17.58 4.51 -7.18
CA MET A 157 17.84 5.00 -5.82
C MET A 157 16.53 5.15 -5.02
N LEU A 158 15.45 5.54 -5.70
CA LEU A 158 14.11 5.56 -5.11
C LEU A 158 13.70 4.15 -4.67
N LEU A 159 13.78 3.16 -5.55
CA LEU A 159 13.42 1.78 -5.25
C LEU A 159 14.23 1.20 -4.09
N ASP A 160 15.55 1.42 -4.08
CA ASP A 160 16.45 0.98 -3.01
C ASP A 160 16.00 1.57 -1.65
N LYS A 161 15.66 2.86 -1.61
CA LYS A 161 15.16 3.52 -0.39
C LYS A 161 13.76 3.06 0.02
N LEU A 162 12.89 2.74 -0.94
CA LEU A 162 11.55 2.21 -0.67
C LEU A 162 11.61 0.78 -0.10
N GLY A 163 12.52 -0.06 -0.60
CA GLY A 163 12.76 -1.40 -0.06
C GLY A 163 13.14 -1.35 1.42
N LEU A 164 14.05 -0.42 1.78
CA LEU A 164 14.42 -0.16 3.18
C LEU A 164 13.25 0.36 4.02
N LEU A 165 12.41 1.22 3.44
CA LEU A 165 11.24 1.79 4.11
C LEU A 165 10.23 0.71 4.51
N ILE A 166 9.95 -0.24 3.62
CA ILE A 166 9.03 -1.36 3.87
C ILE A 166 9.63 -2.34 4.86
N GLY A 167 10.93 -2.64 4.75
CA GLY A 167 11.64 -3.57 5.63
C GLY A 167 11.79 -3.10 7.08
N GLY A 168 11.29 -1.91 7.43
CA GLY A 168 11.35 -1.37 8.79
C GLY A 168 12.74 -0.89 9.23
N HIS A 169 13.70 -0.81 8.30
CA HIS A 169 15.00 -0.22 8.60
C HIS A 169 14.88 1.30 8.73
N LYS A 170 15.67 1.88 9.65
CA LYS A 170 15.80 3.34 9.73
C LYS A 170 16.62 3.79 8.51
N ILE A 171 15.96 4.48 7.58
CA ILE A 171 16.56 5.25 6.48
C ILE A 171 17.27 6.47 7.06
#